data_AF-A0A7X7NCM6-F1
#
_entry.id   AF-A0A7X7NCM6-F1
#
_cell.length_a   1.000
_cell.length_b   1.000
_cell.length_c   1.000
_cell.angle_alpha   90.00
_cell.angle_beta   90.00
_cell.angle_gamma   90.00
#
_symmetry.space_group_name_H-M   'P 1'
#
loop_
_entity.id
_entity.type
_entity.pdbx_description
1 polymer ?
#
loop_
_entity_poly.entity_id
_entity_poly.type
_entity_poly.pdbx_seq_one_letter_code
_entity_poly.pdbx_strand_id
1 'polypeptide(L)' 'MNKPFRYGSYTFYQASFSHHEEKEVINLSVVYNPHRLYPYVASLFMIGGFLLHFIMIVISKKIGPEYGKSGKEIDYA' A
#
# COMPACT_ATOMS: atom_id res chain seq x y z
N MET A 1 -5.33 -16.97 16.70
CA MET A 1 -6.06 -16.50 15.51
C MET A 1 -5.79 -17.48 14.37
N ASN A 2 -6.83 -18.02 13.74
CA ASN A 2 -6.67 -19.09 12.73
C ASN A 2 -5.88 -18.60 11.52
N LYS A 3 -4.95 -19.43 11.02
CA LYS A 3 -4.29 -19.21 9.72
C LYS A 3 -5.19 -19.86 8.65
N PRO A 4 -5.99 -19.10 7.90
CA PRO A 4 -6.91 -19.69 6.93
C PRO A 4 -6.13 -20.34 5.80
N PHE A 5 -6.64 -21.47 5.30
CA PHE A 5 -6.06 -22.15 4.15
C PHE A 5 -6.34 -21.33 2.89
N ARG A 6 -5.32 -21.09 2.07
CA ARG A 6 -5.43 -20.28 0.85
C ARG A 6 -4.97 -21.11 -0.34
N TYR A 7 -5.81 -21.20 -1.36
CA TYR A 7 -5.50 -21.89 -2.60
C TYR A 7 -5.97 -21.04 -3.79
N GLY A 8 -5.02 -20.52 -4.57
CA GLY A 8 -5.28 -19.56 -5.63
C GLY A 8 -6.01 -18.31 -5.14
N SER A 9 -7.19 -18.07 -5.72
CA SER A 9 -8.08 -16.96 -5.38
C SER A 9 -9.06 -17.28 -4.23
N TYR A 10 -9.03 -18.50 -3.69
CA TYR A 10 -9.92 -18.92 -2.60
C TYR A 10 -9.23 -18.87 -1.25
N THR A 11 -9.96 -18.41 -0.24
CA THR A 11 -9.57 -18.47 1.17
C THR A 11 -10.62 -19.22 1.96
N PHE A 12 -10.20 -20.28 2.65
CA PHE A 12 -11.04 -21.16 3.43
C PHE A 12 -10.88 -20.82 4.91
N TYR A 13 -11.99 -20.46 5.54
CA TYR A 13 -12.10 -20.19 6.96
C TYR A 13 -12.90 -21.30 7.61
N GLN A 14 -12.41 -21.82 8.73
CA GLN A 14 -13.19 -22.73 9.55
C GLN A 14 -14.28 -21.93 10.29
N ALA A 15 -15.54 -22.24 9.99
CA ALA A 15 -16.69 -21.50 10.52
C ALA A 15 -17.29 -22.18 11.75
N SER A 16 -17.58 -23.48 11.66
CA SER A 16 -18.16 -24.26 12.74
C SER A 16 -17.94 -25.76 12.55
N PHE A 17 -18.34 -26.53 13.56
CA PHE A 17 -18.48 -27.98 13.49
C PHE A 17 -19.96 -28.34 13.62
N SER A 18 -20.40 -29.34 12.88
CA SER A 18 -21.75 -29.90 12.98
C SER A 18 -21.68 -31.40 13.06
N HIS A 19 -22.60 -32.00 13.82
CA HIS A 19 -22.79 -33.45 13.83
C HIS A 19 -23.85 -33.81 12.80
N HIS A 20 -23.52 -34.75 11.90
CA HIS A 20 -24.49 -35.35 11.00
C HIS A 20 -24.48 -36.86 11.19
N GLU A 21 -25.63 -37.39 11.61
CA GLU A 21 -25.88 -38.80 11.91
C GLU A 21 -24.99 -39.36 13.03
N GLU A 22 -23.69 -39.60 12.78
CA GLU A 22 -22.66 -39.97 13.78
C GLU A 22 -21.26 -39.42 13.43
N LYS A 23 -21.17 -38.51 12.45
CA LYS A 23 -19.90 -37.97 11.95
C LYS A 23 -19.77 -36.49 12.26
N GLU A 24 -18.56 -36.10 12.68
CA GLU A 24 -18.18 -34.70 12.75
C GLU A 24 -17.92 -34.16 11.35
N VAL A 25 -18.67 -33.12 10.98
CA VAL A 25 -18.51 -32.38 9.73
C VAL A 25 -17.97 -31.00 10.06
N ILE A 26 -16.96 -30.56 9.31
CA ILE A 26 -16.39 -29.22 9.43
C ILE A 26 -17.06 -28.32 8.40
N ASN A 27 -17.70 -27.25 8.88
CA ASN A 27 -18.25 -26.22 8.01
C ASN A 27 -17.17 -25.19 7.68
N LEU A 28 -16.90 -25.03 6.39
CA LEU A 28 -15.90 -24.10 5.86
C LEU A 28 -16.60 -22.93 5.15
N SER A 29 -16.26 -21.71 5.56
CA SER A 29 -16.61 -20.49 4.83
C SER A 29 -15.55 -20.21 3.77
N VAL A 30 -15.97 -20.18 2.51
CA VAL A 30 -15.07 -19.97 1.37
C VAL A 30 -15.25 -18.56 0.81
N VAL A 31 -14.16 -17.80 0.74
CA VAL A 31 -14.13 -16.46 0.17
C VAL A 31 -13.32 -16.48 -1.13
N TYR A 32 -13.93 -16.03 -2.23
CA TYR A 32 -13.25 -15.80 -3.49
C TYR A 32 -12.77 -14.35 -3.58
N ASN A 33 -11.45 -14.16 -3.60
CA ASN A 33 -10.81 -12.86 -3.71
C ASN A 33 -9.66 -12.91 -4.74
N PRO A 34 -9.97 -12.82 -6.05
CA PRO A 34 -8.96 -12.81 -7.10
C PRO A 34 -8.17 -11.49 -7.13
N HIS A 35 -8.75 -10.40 -6.63
CA HIS A 35 -8.16 -9.06 -6.61
C HIS A 35 -7.36 -8.76 -5.34
N ARG A 36 -7.00 -9.78 -4.55
CA ARG A 36 -6.28 -9.61 -3.28
C ARG A 36 -4.96 -8.84 -3.41
N LEU A 37 -4.35 -8.87 -4.59
CA LEU A 37 -3.09 -8.18 -4.87
C LEU A 37 -3.26 -6.69 -5.24
N TYR A 38 -4.46 -6.23 -5.58
CA TYR A 38 -4.72 -4.83 -5.98
C TYR A 38 -4.23 -3.78 -4.97
N PRO A 39 -4.46 -3.89 -3.65
CA PRO A 39 -3.98 -2.87 -2.71
C PRO A 39 -2.45 -2.75 -2.70
N TYR A 40 -1.74 -3.85 -2.96
CA TYR A 40 -0.29 -3.85 -3.05
C TYR A 40 0.19 -3.16 -4.33
N VAL A 41 -0.46 -3.44 -5.47
CA VAL A 41 -0.16 -2.77 -6.74
C VAL A 41 -0.44 -1.26 -6.64
N ALA A 42 -1.56 -0.85 -6.04
CA ALA A 42 -1.87 0.55 -5.80
C ALA A 42 -0.80 1.25 -4.94
N SER A 43 -0.28 0.54 -3.93
CA SER A 43 0.79 1.06 -3.06
C SER A 43 2.09 1.30 -3.84
N LEU A 44 2.43 0.43 -4.80
CA LEU A 44 3.58 0.63 -5.69
C LEU A 44 3.43 1.87 -6.56
N PHE A 45 2.24 2.11 -7.12
CA PHE A 45 1.96 3.33 -7.88
C PHE A 45 2.11 4.60 -7.04
N MET A 46 1.60 4.59 -5.81
CA MET A 46 1.74 5.72 -4.89
C MET A 46 3.21 6.03 -4.58
N ILE A 47 4.00 5.00 -4.23
CA ILE A 47 5.44 5.17 -3.97
C ILE A 47 6.16 5.68 -5.22
N GLY A 48 5.84 5.14 -6.40
CA GLY A 48 6.42 5.59 -7.66
C GLY A 48 6.10 7.06 -7.97
N GLY A 49 4.85 7.48 -7.76
CA GLY A 49 4.44 8.87 -7.92
C GLY A 49 5.16 9.82 -6.96
N PHE A 50 5.29 9.43 -5.69
CA PHE A 50 6.05 10.23 -4.72
C PHE A 50 7.54 10.32 -5.07
N LEU A 51 8.17 9.22 -5.48
CA LEU A 51 9.58 9.22 -5.90
C LEU A 51 9.80 10.16 -7.09
N LEU A 52 8.95 10.09 -8.12
CA LEU A 52 9.02 11.01 -9.26
C LEU A 52 8.85 12.48 -8.81
N HIS A 53 7.87 12.76 -7.95
CA HIS A 53 7.65 14.10 -7.41
C HIS A 53 8.87 14.65 -6.67
N PHE A 54 9.49 13.85 -5.80
CA PHE A 54 10.69 14.25 -5.07
C PHE A 54 11.88 14.47 -6.02
N ILE A 55 12.08 13.60 -7.00
CA ILE A 55 13.14 13.76 -8.01
C ILE A 55 12.95 15.07 -8.78
N MET A 56 11.72 15.39 -9.21
CA MET A 56 11.40 16.64 -9.89
C MET A 56 11.69 17.87 -9.03
N ILE A 57 11.34 17.85 -7.75
CA ILE A 57 11.64 18.95 -6.81
C ILE A 57 13.16 19.13 -6.67
N VAL A 58 13.90 18.04 -6.46
CA VAL A 58 15.36 18.09 -6.27
C VAL A 58 16.06 18.63 -7.53
N ILE A 59 15.66 18.16 -8.71
CA ILE A 59 16.21 18.63 -9.99
C ILE A 59 15.84 20.10 -10.21
N SER A 60 14.58 20.49 -10.00
CA SER A 60 14.13 21.87 -10.19
C SER A 60 14.85 22.84 -9.24
N LYS A 61 15.09 22.45 -7.99
CA LYS A 61 15.85 23.25 -7.02
C LYS A 61 17.32 23.38 -7.39
N LYS A 62 17.89 22.38 -8.09
CA LYS A 62 19.28 22.40 -8.57
C LYS A 62 19.47 23.23 -9.86
N ILE A 63 18.40 23.44 -10.63
CA ILE A 63 18.40 24.17 -11.90
C ILE A 63 17.83 25.60 -11.76
N GLY A 64 17.11 25.91 -10.68
CA GLY A 64 16.62 27.25 -10.39
C GLY A 64 17.77 28.21 -10.02
N PRO A 65 17.82 29.44 -10.56
CA PRO A 65 18.80 30.43 -10.14
C PRO A 65 18.66 30.71 -8.63
N GLU A 66 19.79 30.92 -7.92
CA GLU A 66 19.83 31.45 -6.56
C GLU A 66 19.21 32.87 -6.53
N TYR A 67 17.88 32.96 -6.57
CA TYR A 67 17.18 34.19 -6.21
C TYR A 67 17.23 34.33 -4.69
N GLY A 68 18.28 35.01 -4.21
CA GLY A 68 18.29 35.54 -2.84
C GLY A 68 19.59 35.46 -2.07
N LYS A 69 20.74 35.77 -2.68
CA LYS A 69 21.92 36.23 -1.94
C LYS A 69 22.58 37.41 -2.67
N SER A 70 21.95 38.57 -2.67
CA SER A 70 22.62 39.81 -3.07
C SER A 70 22.07 41.00 -2.28
N GLY A 71 22.95 41.49 -1.39
CA GLY A 71 23.09 42.85 -0.87
C GLY A 71 21.84 43.73 -0.72
N LYS A 72 21.48 43.98 0.55
CA LYS A 72 21.15 45.34 1.00
C LYS A 72 21.76 45.57 2.38
N GLU A 73 23.05 45.88 2.36
CA GLU A 73 23.66 46.77 3.33
C GLU A 73 23.03 48.15 3.05
N ILE A 74 21.97 48.48 3.80
CA ILE A 74 21.37 49.82 3.79
C ILE A 74 21.97 50.55 4.98
N ASP A 75 23.03 51.29 4.65
CA ASP A 75 23.67 52.30 5.47
C ASP A 75 22.64 53.39 5.79
N TYR A 76 22.29 53.54 7.07
CA TYR A 76 21.45 54.64 7.53
C TYR A 76 22.37 55.80 7.91
N ALA A 77 22.59 56.70 6.94
CA ALA A 77 23.12 58.04 7.17
C ALA A 77 22.02 58.98 7.68
#